data_AF-A0A3L6RW60-F1
#
_entry.id   AF-A0A3L6RW60-F1
#
_cell.length_a   1.000
_cell.length_b   1.000
_cell.length_c   1.000
_cell.angle_alpha   90.00
_cell.angle_beta   90.00
_cell.angle_gamma   90.00
#
_symmetry.space_group_name_H-M   'P 1'
#
loop_
_entity.id
_entity.type
_entity.pdbx_description
1 polymer ?
#
loop_
_entity_poly.entity_id
_entity_poly.type
_entity_poly.pdbx_seq_one_letter_code
_entity_poly.pdbx_strand_id
1 'polypeptide(L)'
;MAPPAPAPLKDAVGGLDRDGFVALLSKLIGESARLQNDPPVHRPQEDLVARHVVDALRPFSTETGGGPLVVQKVSYAEGRSNVIVEYPGTVPGRVVSFVGMHMDVVPANPSEWHCND
;
A
#
# COMPACT_ATOMS: atom_id res chain seq x y z
N MET A 1 -11.48 -14.61 35.95
CA MET A 1 -12.57 -14.00 35.14
C MET A 1 -12.22 -14.24 33.69
N ALA A 2 -13.07 -14.90 32.91
CA ALA A 2 -12.79 -15.16 31.49
C ALA A 2 -12.90 -13.83 30.69
N PRO A 3 -12.07 -13.62 29.65
CA PRO A 3 -12.20 -12.45 28.79
C PRO A 3 -13.57 -12.45 28.09
N PRO A 4 -14.14 -11.26 27.80
CA PRO A 4 -15.40 -11.18 27.07
C PRO A 4 -15.26 -11.81 25.69
N ALA A 5 -16.35 -12.38 25.18
CA ALA A 5 -16.40 -12.92 23.83
C ALA A 5 -16.06 -11.80 22.82
N PRO A 6 -15.26 -12.09 21.78
CA PRO A 6 -14.90 -11.10 20.78
C PRO A 6 -16.16 -10.60 20.06
N ALA A 7 -16.23 -9.29 19.84
CA ALA A 7 -17.27 -8.71 19.00
C ALA A 7 -17.25 -9.36 17.60
N PRO A 8 -18.39 -9.43 16.90
CA PRO A 8 -18.43 -9.81 15.49
C PRO A 8 -17.41 -8.99 14.70
N LEU A 9 -16.67 -9.62 13.79
CA LEU A 9 -15.58 -8.97 13.03
C LEU A 9 -16.02 -7.64 12.41
N LYS A 10 -17.25 -7.57 11.90
CA LYS A 10 -17.83 -6.36 11.33
C LYS A 10 -17.94 -5.20 12.33
N ASP A 11 -18.27 -5.51 13.59
CA ASP A 11 -18.39 -4.51 14.65
C ASP A 11 -17.00 -4.08 15.16
N ALA A 12 -16.01 -4.97 15.08
CA ALA A 12 -14.63 -4.70 15.47
C ALA A 12 -13.82 -3.93 14.41
N VAL A 13 -14.05 -4.21 13.12
CA VAL A 13 -13.37 -3.56 11.99
C VAL A 13 -14.09 -2.28 11.56
N GLY A 14 -15.38 -2.15 11.89
CA GLY A 14 -16.21 -1.05 11.45
C GLY A 14 -16.51 -1.11 9.94
N GLY A 15 -16.83 0.06 9.37
CA GLY A 15 -17.03 0.22 7.93
C GLY A 15 -15.71 0.44 7.19
N LEU A 16 -15.64 0.01 5.93
CA LEU A 16 -14.55 0.37 5.04
C LEU A 16 -14.74 1.79 4.53
N ASP A 17 -13.68 2.61 4.60
CA ASP A 17 -13.67 3.95 4.00
C ASP A 17 -13.56 3.83 2.48
N ARG A 18 -14.70 3.89 1.81
CA ARG A 18 -14.80 3.84 0.36
C ARG A 18 -14.10 5.03 -0.29
N ASP A 19 -14.28 6.24 0.25
CA ASP A 19 -13.85 7.45 -0.40
C ASP A 19 -12.32 7.59 -0.31
N GLY A 20 -11.75 7.30 0.85
CA GLY A 20 -10.30 7.20 1.04
C GLY A 20 -9.67 6.11 0.16
N PHE A 21 -10.31 4.93 0.08
CA PHE A 21 -9.84 3.84 -0.78
C PHE A 21 -9.84 4.23 -2.26
N VAL A 22 -10.96 4.77 -2.77
CA VAL A 22 -11.07 5.18 -4.17
C VAL A 22 -10.09 6.31 -4.48
N ALA A 23 -9.94 7.30 -3.60
CA ALA A 23 -9.01 8.39 -3.79
C ALA A 23 -7.54 7.92 -3.87
N LEU A 24 -7.14 6.96 -3.02
CA LEU A 24 -5.82 6.34 -3.12
C LEU A 24 -5.68 5.53 -4.41
N LEU A 25 -6.64 4.67 -4.72
CA LEU A 25 -6.61 3.83 -5.92
C LEU A 25 -6.49 4.67 -7.20
N SER A 26 -7.23 5.77 -7.31
CA SER A 26 -7.13 6.70 -8.44
C SER A 26 -5.72 7.28 -8.60
N LYS A 27 -5.04 7.64 -7.49
CA LYS A 27 -3.64 8.10 -7.54
C LYS A 27 -2.71 6.99 -8.03
N LEU A 28 -2.90 5.76 -7.56
CA LEU A 28 -2.08 4.61 -7.97
C LEU A 28 -2.26 4.28 -9.45
N ILE A 29 -3.50 4.27 -9.95
CA ILE A 29 -3.81 4.09 -11.38
C ILE A 29 -3.18 5.21 -12.20
N GLY A 30 -3.17 6.45 -11.70
CA GLY A 30 -2.53 7.59 -12.36
C GLY A 30 -1.02 7.43 -12.59
N GLU A 31 -0.34 6.57 -11.82
CA GLU A 31 1.09 6.28 -12.01
C GLU A 31 1.35 5.08 -12.95
N SER A 32 0.31 4.33 -13.36
CA SER A 32 0.41 3.06 -14.09
C SER A 32 1.35 3.10 -15.31
N ALA A 33 1.31 4.17 -16.11
CA ALA A 33 2.18 4.32 -17.28
C ALA A 33 3.68 4.26 -16.92
N ARG A 34 4.07 4.74 -15.73
CA ARG A 34 5.45 4.75 -15.22
C ARG A 34 5.83 3.49 -14.43
N LEU A 35 4.86 2.61 -14.20
CA LEU A 35 5.02 1.34 -13.48
C LEU A 35 5.14 0.15 -14.42
N GLN A 36 5.11 0.37 -15.74
CA GLN A 36 5.30 -0.69 -16.73
C GLN A 36 6.65 -1.39 -16.51
N ASN A 37 6.63 -2.72 -16.55
CA ASN A 37 7.80 -3.56 -16.35
C ASN A 37 8.06 -4.41 -17.61
N ASP A 38 8.93 -3.89 -18.47
CA ASP A 38 9.41 -4.54 -19.70
C ASP A 38 10.83 -4.06 -20.01
N PRO A 39 11.82 -4.55 -19.26
CA PRO A 39 13.19 -4.11 -19.40
C PRO A 39 13.78 -4.52 -20.76
N PRO A 40 14.61 -3.66 -21.38
CA PRO A 40 15.15 -2.41 -20.84
C PRO A 40 14.27 -1.18 -21.09
N VAL A 41 13.21 -1.30 -21.90
CA VAL A 41 12.39 -0.19 -22.40
C VAL A 41 11.60 0.46 -21.26
N HIS A 42 10.96 -0.36 -20.43
CA HIS A 42 10.18 0.08 -19.29
C HIS A 42 10.79 -0.45 -18.00
N ARG A 43 11.24 0.46 -17.14
CA ARG A 43 11.67 0.16 -15.77
C ARG A 43 10.69 0.82 -14.81
N PRO A 44 10.06 0.06 -13.90
CA PRO A 44 9.01 0.58 -13.03
C PRO A 44 9.59 1.57 -12.01
N GLN A 45 8.91 2.70 -11.85
CA GLN A 45 9.25 3.76 -10.88
C GLN A 45 8.37 3.66 -9.62
N GLU A 46 8.53 2.56 -8.86
CA GLU A 46 7.69 2.23 -7.70
C GLU A 46 7.77 3.27 -6.56
N ASP A 47 8.80 4.12 -6.54
CA ASP A 47 8.89 5.28 -5.64
C ASP A 47 7.67 6.22 -5.72
N LEU A 48 7.05 6.34 -6.90
CA LEU A 48 5.87 7.20 -7.11
C LEU A 48 4.66 6.67 -6.34
N VAL A 49 4.44 5.36 -6.42
CA VAL A 49 3.40 4.66 -5.67
C VAL A 49 3.70 4.63 -4.19
N ALA A 50 4.94 4.30 -3.81
CA ALA A 50 5.37 4.22 -2.42
C ALA A 50 5.09 5.54 -1.67
N ARG A 51 5.28 6.68 -2.34
CA ARG A 51 4.92 8.00 -1.80
C ARG A 51 3.43 8.11 -1.46
N HIS A 52 2.54 7.76 -2.40
CA HIS A 52 1.09 7.81 -2.17
C HIS A 52 0.65 6.92 -1.01
N VAL A 53 1.22 5.71 -0.90
CA VAL A 53 0.93 4.77 0.20
C VAL A 53 1.42 5.32 1.54
N VAL A 54 2.67 5.80 1.61
CA VAL A 54 3.23 6.39 2.83
C VAL A 54 2.41 7.60 3.29
N ASP A 55 2.03 8.49 2.37
CA ASP A 55 1.25 9.67 2.70
C ASP A 55 -0.17 9.32 3.18
N ALA A 56 -0.79 8.28 2.62
CA ALA A 56 -2.09 7.78 3.10
C ALA A 56 -2.00 7.16 4.51
N LEU A 57 -0.87 6.55 4.86
CA LEU A 57 -0.66 5.92 6.17
C LEU A 57 -0.12 6.88 7.23
N ARG A 58 0.44 8.03 6.82
CA ARG A 58 1.03 9.05 7.71
C ARG A 58 0.13 9.46 8.88
N PRO A 59 -1.21 9.64 8.73
CA PRO A 59 -2.08 9.98 9.86
C PRO A 59 -2.20 8.89 10.93
N PHE A 60 -1.81 7.65 10.61
CA PHE A 60 -1.91 6.49 11.51
C PHE A 60 -0.53 6.01 11.99
N SER A 61 0.54 6.73 11.64
CA SER A 61 1.89 6.33 11.95
C SER A 61 2.36 6.83 13.31
N THR A 62 3.34 6.15 13.87
CA THR A 62 4.03 6.56 15.10
C THR A 62 4.82 7.85 14.92
N GLU A 63 5.30 8.13 13.71
CA GLU A 63 6.06 9.35 13.36
C GLU A 63 5.24 10.63 13.59
N THR A 64 3.93 10.59 13.31
CA THR A 64 3.03 11.74 13.54
C THR A 64 2.34 11.69 14.90
N GLY A 65 2.51 10.60 15.65
CA GLY A 65 1.75 10.33 16.88
C GLY A 65 0.26 10.03 16.64
N GLY A 66 -0.16 9.84 15.38
CA GLY A 66 -1.56 9.62 15.02
C GLY A 66 -2.03 8.17 15.14
N GLY A 67 -1.10 7.21 15.25
CA GLY A 67 -1.45 5.81 15.47
C GLY A 67 -0.24 4.89 15.69
N PRO A 68 -0.47 3.57 15.75
CA PRO A 68 0.56 2.60 16.10
C PRO A 68 1.40 2.11 14.91
N LEU A 69 1.12 2.54 13.67
CA LEU A 69 1.80 1.99 12.50
C LEU A 69 3.26 2.45 12.44
N VAL A 70 4.17 1.50 12.27
CA VAL A 70 5.56 1.78 11.90
C VAL A 70 5.65 1.59 10.39
N VAL A 71 5.87 2.68 9.67
CA VAL A 71 5.90 2.70 8.20
C VAL A 71 7.33 2.98 7.74
N GLN A 72 7.86 2.12 6.88
CA GLN A 72 9.22 2.26 6.34
C GLN A 72 9.19 2.18 4.82
N LYS A 73 9.85 3.14 4.17
CA LYS A 73 10.14 3.09 2.73
C LYS A 73 11.58 2.62 2.55
N VAL A 74 11.79 1.47 1.92
CA VAL A 74 13.11 0.83 1.76
C VAL A 74 13.42 0.64 0.28
N SER A 75 14.58 1.13 -0.19
CA SER A 75 15.00 1.00 -1.59
C SER A 75 16.21 0.07 -1.71
N TYR A 76 16.08 -0.99 -2.50
CA TYR A 76 17.18 -1.90 -2.83
C TYR A 76 17.74 -1.65 -4.24
N ALA A 77 16.94 -1.02 -5.09
CA ALA A 77 17.33 -0.49 -6.39
C ALA A 77 16.79 0.94 -6.53
N GLU A 78 17.46 1.78 -7.32
CA GLU A 78 17.03 3.17 -7.51
C GLU A 78 15.63 3.24 -8.14
N GLY A 79 14.76 4.05 -7.55
CA GLY A 79 13.38 4.25 -8.01
C GLY A 79 12.41 3.08 -7.72
N ARG A 80 12.88 2.02 -7.05
CA ARG A 80 12.13 0.78 -6.78
C ARG A 80 11.93 0.53 -5.28
N SER A 81 11.38 1.53 -4.60
CA SER A 81 11.08 1.42 -3.16
C SER A 81 10.02 0.36 -2.85
N ASN A 82 10.24 -0.34 -1.75
CA ASN A 82 9.27 -1.17 -1.05
C ASN A 82 8.68 -0.37 0.13
N VAL A 83 7.43 -0.64 0.49
CA VAL A 83 6.82 -0.11 1.71
C VAL A 83 6.57 -1.26 2.67
N ILE A 84 7.18 -1.17 3.85
CA ILE A 84 6.97 -2.11 4.95
C ILE A 84 6.10 -1.40 5.98
N VAL A 85 4.98 -2.02 6.33
CA VAL A 85 4.03 -1.51 7.31
C VAL A 85 3.91 -2.53 8.43
N GLU A 86 4.28 -2.12 9.64
CA GLU A 86 4.18 -2.96 10.82
C GLU A 86 3.08 -2.41 11.74
N TYR A 87 2.20 -3.31 12.17
CA TYR A 87 1.24 -3.07 13.24
C TYR A 87 1.69 -3.89 14.47
N PRO A 88 2.26 -3.26 15.52
CA PRO A 88 2.83 -3.98 16.64
C PRO A 88 1.79 -4.83 17.39
N GLY A 89 2.02 -6.15 17.41
CA GLY A 89 1.23 -7.08 18.21
C GLY A 89 1.60 -7.03 19.69
N THR A 90 0.75 -7.63 20.53
CA THR A 90 0.95 -7.69 21.99
C THR A 90 1.74 -8.90 22.46
N VAL A 91 2.00 -9.88 21.58
CA VAL A 91 2.71 -11.13 21.91
C VAL A 91 4.11 -11.12 21.27
N PRO A 92 5.19 -11.11 22.07
CA PRO A 92 6.56 -11.11 21.56
C PRO A 92 6.86 -12.33 20.68
N GLY A 93 7.61 -12.14 19.60
CA GLY A 93 8.10 -13.21 18.73
C GLY A 93 7.03 -13.88 17.86
N ARG A 94 5.81 -13.34 17.81
CA ARG A 94 4.74 -13.80 16.92
C ARG A 94 4.52 -12.78 15.82
N VAL A 95 4.62 -13.22 14.57
CA VAL A 95 4.48 -12.36 13.39
C VAL A 95 3.55 -13.05 12.39
N VAL A 96 2.66 -12.27 11.79
CA VAL A 96 1.90 -12.64 10.60
C VAL A 96 2.21 -11.60 9.54
N SER A 97 2.66 -12.05 8.38
CA SER A 97 3.06 -11.17 7.28
C SER A 97 2.20 -11.42 6.06
N PHE A 98 1.69 -10.33 5.48
CA PHE A 98 1.11 -10.32 4.14
C PHE A 98 2.19 -9.82 3.19
N VAL A 99 2.66 -10.69 2.30
CA VAL A 99 3.78 -10.42 1.38
C VAL A 99 3.32 -10.68 -0.05
N GLY A 100 3.80 -9.89 -1.01
CA GLY A 100 3.53 -10.08 -2.44
C GLY A 100 2.58 -9.07 -3.08
N MET A 101 2.31 -7.95 -2.41
CA MET A 101 1.65 -6.81 -3.05
C MET A 101 2.69 -6.06 -3.88
N HIS A 102 2.71 -6.30 -5.19
CA HIS A 102 3.60 -5.61 -6.12
C HIS A 102 2.82 -4.53 -6.89
N MET A 103 3.53 -3.49 -7.32
CA MET A 103 2.93 -2.28 -7.89
C MET A 103 3.30 -2.06 -9.35
N ASP A 104 4.27 -2.81 -9.86
CA ASP A 104 4.59 -2.83 -11.28
C ASP A 104 3.45 -3.46 -12.08
N VAL A 105 3.27 -2.98 -13.31
CA VAL A 105 2.23 -3.43 -14.24
C VAL A 105 2.87 -3.96 -15.51
N VAL A 106 2.15 -4.84 -16.21
CA VAL A 106 2.56 -5.26 -17.55
C VAL A 106 2.33 -4.12 -18.54
N PRO A 107 3.17 -3.99 -19.59
CA PRO A 107 3.00 -2.95 -20.57
C PRO A 107 1.65 -2.95 -21.26
N ALA A 108 1.26 -1.75 -21.66
CA ALA A 108 0.08 -1.54 -22.45
C ALA A 108 0.37 -1.43 -23.95
N ASN A 109 -0.43 -2.08 -24.81
CA ASN A 109 -0.37 -1.82 -26.25
C ASN A 109 -1.28 -0.65 -26.65
N PRO A 110 -0.80 0.60 -26.74
CA PRO A 110 -1.67 1.77 -26.98
C PRO A 110 -2.50 1.70 -28.27
N SER A 111 -2.21 0.80 -29.22
CA SER A 111 -3.05 0.60 -30.40
C SER A 111 -4.35 -0.17 -30.15
N GLU A 112 -4.47 -0.88 -29.02
CA GLU A 112 -5.62 -1.75 -28.73
C GLU A 112 -6.59 -1.15 -27.68
N TRP A 113 -6.26 0.03 -27.10
CA TRP A 113 -6.93 0.58 -25.92
C TRP A 113 -6.95 2.11 -25.92
N HIS A 114 -8.00 2.66 -25.34
CA HIS A 114 -8.17 4.09 -25.10
C HIS A 114 -8.25 4.32 -23.58
N CYS A 115 -7.44 5.25 -23.06
CA CYS A 115 -7.66 5.75 -21.71
C CYS A 115 -8.93 6.62 -21.73
N ASN A 116 -9.76 6.50 -20.69
CA ASN A 116 -10.81 7.49 -20.46
C ASN A 116 -10.14 8.75 -19.90
N ASP A 117 -10.19 9.83 -20.68
CA ASP A 117 -9.75 11.18 -20.27
C ASP A 117 -10.71 11.82 -19.25
#